data_AF-A0A2V9SFF0-F1
#
_entry.id   AF-A0A2V9SFF0-F1
#
_cell.length_a   1.000
_cell.length_b   1.000
_cell.length_c   1.000
_cell.angle_alpha   90.00
_cell.angle_beta   90.00
_cell.angle_gamma   90.00
#
_symmetry.space_group_name_H-M   'P 1'
#
loop_
_entity.id
_entity.type
_entity.pdbx_description
1 polymer ?
#
loop_
_entity_poly.entity_id
_entity_poly.type
_entity_poly.pdbx_seq_one_letter_code
_entity_poly.pdbx_strand_id
1 'polypeptide(L)'
;MLIYKDEPPAQYASAFDGFYAWVHPGPKGWSPDGSEWGEQYLETFYQKMKNKFPDKLLVGTVWPGFNDTKASWSLNRHMDRRCGKTFEDTLRLFRRHDDGSHPIPFLMIATWNDYEEGTEIETGVANCDKQQQSRAAGASGR
;
A
#
# COMPACT_ATOMS: atom_id res chain seq x y z
N MET A 1 22.59 5.02 0.65
CA MET A 1 21.22 5.21 1.13
C MET A 1 20.63 3.84 1.47
N LEU A 2 20.37 3.59 2.74
CA LEU A 2 19.76 2.37 3.24
C LEU A 2 18.41 2.72 3.86
N ILE A 3 17.32 2.23 3.27
CA ILE A 3 15.96 2.45 3.75
C ILE A 3 15.41 1.17 4.37
N TYR A 4 14.66 1.31 5.46
CA TYR A 4 14.09 0.18 6.20
C TYR A 4 12.58 0.19 6.15
N LYS A 5 11.99 -1.01 6.18
CA LYS A 5 10.55 -1.18 6.28
C LYS A 5 10.07 -0.84 7.69
N ASP A 6 9.06 -0.01 7.81
CA ASP A 6 8.44 0.38 9.09
C ASP A 6 9.41 1.07 10.05
N GLU A 7 9.49 0.57 11.30
CA GLU A 7 10.37 1.06 12.35
C GLU A 7 11.43 -0.04 12.62
N PRO A 8 12.73 0.26 12.51
CA PRO A 8 13.78 -0.69 12.84
C PRO A 8 13.85 -0.92 14.35
N PRO A 9 14.46 -2.03 14.80
CA PRO A 9 14.85 -2.17 16.21
C PRO A 9 15.67 -0.95 16.66
N ALA A 10 15.39 -0.43 17.85
CA ALA A 10 15.94 0.85 18.32
C ALA A 10 17.47 0.90 18.26
N GLN A 11 18.16 -0.21 18.53
CA GLN A 11 19.63 -0.27 18.46
C GLN A 11 20.20 -0.09 17.05
N TYR A 12 19.39 -0.25 16.00
CA TYR A 12 19.79 -0.10 14.60
C TYR A 12 19.15 1.12 13.93
N ALA A 13 18.34 1.91 14.63
CA ALA A 13 17.62 3.04 14.03
C ALA A 13 18.54 4.07 13.38
N SER A 14 19.75 4.26 13.93
CA SER A 14 20.76 5.15 13.36
C SER A 14 21.44 4.61 12.11
N ALA A 15 21.38 3.30 11.85
CA ALA A 15 22.00 2.66 10.69
C ALA A 15 21.22 2.87 9.38
N PHE A 16 19.98 3.35 9.47
CA PHE A 16 19.12 3.57 8.33
C PHE A 16 18.99 5.07 8.02
N ASP A 17 18.99 5.39 6.73
CA ASP A 17 18.82 6.75 6.21
C ASP A 17 17.33 7.13 6.11
N GLY A 18 16.42 6.16 6.08
CA GLY A 18 15.01 6.40 5.91
C GLY A 18 14.11 5.18 6.07
N PHE A 19 12.81 5.43 5.94
CA PHE A 19 11.76 4.45 6.21
C PHE A 19 10.65 4.49 5.17
N TYR A 20 10.06 3.33 4.92
CA TYR A 20 8.86 3.17 4.08
C TYR A 20 7.87 2.22 4.75
N ALA A 21 6.58 2.35 4.43
CA ALA A 21 5.55 1.41 4.88
C ALA A 21 5.40 0.27 3.87
N TRP A 22 5.20 -0.97 4.32
CA TRP A 22 4.78 -2.06 3.42
C TRP A 22 3.29 -2.31 3.51
N VAL A 23 2.71 -3.01 2.54
CA VAL A 23 1.29 -3.36 2.53
C VAL A 23 0.92 -4.07 3.82
N HIS A 24 -0.03 -3.49 4.57
CA HIS A 24 -0.44 -4.00 5.88
C HIS A 24 -1.88 -3.55 6.19
N PRO A 25 -2.75 -4.41 6.75
CA PRO A 25 -4.17 -4.09 6.98
C PRO A 25 -4.36 -3.16 8.18
N GLY A 26 -3.35 -3.09 9.04
CA GLY A 26 -3.37 -2.32 10.27
C GLY A 26 -3.75 -3.15 11.49
N PRO A 27 -4.01 -2.51 12.64
CA PRO A 27 -4.12 -3.18 13.92
C PRO A 27 -5.34 -4.11 14.04
N LYS A 28 -6.36 -3.90 13.21
CA LYS A 28 -7.52 -4.80 13.12
C LYS A 28 -7.21 -6.12 12.39
N GLY A 29 -6.05 -6.22 11.75
CA GLY A 29 -5.64 -7.41 11.01
C GLY A 29 -6.39 -7.58 9.68
N TRP A 30 -6.14 -8.71 9.02
CA TRP A 30 -6.73 -9.04 7.73
C TRP A 30 -8.20 -9.41 7.90
N SER A 31 -9.11 -8.52 7.49
CA SER A 31 -10.54 -8.79 7.56
C SER A 31 -10.97 -9.83 6.51
N PRO A 32 -11.91 -10.75 6.83
CA PRO A 32 -12.47 -11.70 5.87
C PRO A 32 -13.17 -11.07 4.66
N ASP A 33 -13.56 -9.80 4.72
CA ASP A 33 -14.17 -9.06 3.62
C ASP A 33 -13.19 -8.13 2.87
N GLY A 34 -11.91 -8.11 3.28
CA GLY A 34 -10.86 -7.31 2.65
C GLY A 34 -11.02 -5.80 2.85
N SER A 35 -11.89 -5.36 3.76
CA SER A 35 -12.19 -3.94 4.00
C SER A 35 -11.05 -3.19 4.68
N GLU A 36 -10.17 -3.89 5.38
CA GLU A 36 -9.04 -3.29 6.11
C GLU A 36 -7.89 -2.99 5.16
N TRP A 37 -7.93 -1.79 4.58
CA TRP A 37 -7.01 -1.33 3.54
C TRP A 37 -5.71 -0.68 4.05
N GLY A 38 -5.55 -0.61 5.38
CA GLY A 38 -4.34 -0.07 6.01
C GLY A 38 -4.41 1.39 6.45
N GLU A 39 -5.60 2.00 6.50
CA GLU A 39 -5.79 3.42 6.87
C GLU A 39 -5.05 3.79 8.15
N GLN A 40 -5.40 3.12 9.25
CA GLN A 40 -4.88 3.42 10.57
C GLN A 40 -3.38 3.12 10.65
N TYR A 41 -2.90 2.13 9.91
CA TYR A 41 -1.48 1.79 9.86
C TYR A 41 -0.67 2.87 9.15
N LEU A 42 -1.10 3.32 7.96
CA LEU A 42 -0.42 4.40 7.23
C LEU A 42 -0.46 5.71 8.01
N GLU A 43 -1.60 6.05 8.61
CA GLU A 43 -1.74 7.25 9.44
C GLU A 43 -0.77 7.20 10.64
N THR A 44 -0.70 6.06 11.34
CA THR A 44 0.23 5.87 12.46
C THR A 44 1.68 5.90 12.00
N PHE A 45 2.00 5.32 10.84
CA PHE A 45 3.33 5.33 10.27
C PHE A 45 3.79 6.76 9.97
N TYR A 46 3.00 7.54 9.24
CA TYR A 46 3.35 8.93 8.90
C TYR A 46 3.51 9.80 10.15
N GLN A 47 2.58 9.71 11.09
CA GLN A 47 2.69 10.44 12.37
C GLN A 47 3.94 10.03 13.16
N LYS A 48 4.26 8.73 13.19
CA LYS A 48 5.45 8.22 13.88
C LYS A 48 6.73 8.75 13.24
N MET A 49 6.84 8.70 11.92
CA MET A 49 8.04 9.18 11.22
C MET A 49 8.24 10.68 11.44
N LYS A 50 7.18 11.47 11.32
CA LYS A 50 7.19 12.91 11.60
C LYS A 50 7.64 13.23 13.04
N ASN A 51 7.15 12.48 14.03
CA ASN A 51 7.37 12.82 15.44
C ASN A 51 8.65 12.21 16.04
N LYS A 52 9.07 11.03 15.60
CA LYS A 52 10.21 10.30 16.18
C LYS A 52 11.47 10.33 15.34
N PHE A 53 11.33 10.49 14.02
CA PHE A 53 12.44 10.41 13.07
C PHE A 53 12.43 11.61 12.09
N PRO A 54 12.33 12.86 12.58
CA PRO A 54 12.19 14.04 11.71
C PRO A 54 13.43 14.30 10.84
N ASP A 55 14.58 13.70 11.18
CA ASP A 55 15.85 13.78 10.46
C ASP A 55 16.07 12.63 9.46
N LYS A 56 15.14 11.68 9.37
CA LYS A 56 15.22 10.52 8.48
C LYS A 56 14.37 10.72 7.23
N LEU A 57 14.81 10.13 6.13
CA LEU A 57 14.07 10.16 4.87
C LEU A 57 12.76 9.37 5.01
N LEU A 58 11.64 10.04 4.84
CA LEU A 58 10.33 9.40 4.71
C LEU A 58 10.06 9.10 3.24
N VAL A 59 9.78 7.83 2.93
CA VAL A 59 9.28 7.41 1.62
C VAL A 59 7.79 7.10 1.76
N GLY A 60 6.95 7.89 1.09
CA GLY A 60 5.53 7.64 1.00
C GLY A 60 5.26 6.32 0.30
N THR A 61 4.20 5.61 0.66
CA THR A 61 3.85 4.34 -0.01
C THR A 61 2.37 4.27 -0.32
N VAL A 62 2.06 3.73 -1.50
CA VAL A 62 0.71 3.43 -1.98
C VAL A 62 0.63 2.01 -2.51
N TRP A 63 -0.53 1.37 -2.38
CA TRP A 63 -0.78 0.03 -2.90
C TRP A 63 -2.20 -0.09 -3.43
N PRO A 64 -2.43 -0.94 -4.46
CA PRO A 64 -3.75 -1.10 -5.05
C PRO A 64 -4.64 -2.07 -4.27
N GLY A 65 -4.07 -2.89 -3.38
CA GLY A 65 -4.72 -3.98 -2.65
C GLY A 65 -3.68 -5.04 -2.26
N PHE A 66 -4.15 -6.20 -1.82
CA PHE A 66 -3.34 -7.36 -1.49
C PHE A 66 -4.19 -8.63 -1.63
N ASN A 67 -3.68 -9.71 -2.17
CA ASN A 67 -4.37 -11.00 -2.18
C ASN A 67 -3.38 -12.14 -2.41
N ASP A 68 -2.98 -12.81 -1.33
CA ASP A 68 -2.07 -13.98 -1.42
C ASP A 68 -2.80 -15.32 -1.58
N THR A 69 -4.14 -15.34 -1.72
CA THR A 69 -4.95 -16.59 -1.65
C THR A 69 -4.61 -17.64 -2.71
N LYS A 70 -3.88 -17.25 -3.76
CA LYS A 70 -3.41 -18.16 -4.82
C LYS A 70 -1.94 -18.59 -4.67
N ALA A 71 -1.20 -17.98 -3.75
CA ALA A 71 0.18 -18.34 -3.48
C ALA A 71 0.25 -19.66 -2.70
N SER A 72 1.27 -20.49 -2.97
CA SER A 72 1.46 -21.76 -2.25
C SER A 72 1.77 -21.58 -0.76
N TRP A 73 2.30 -20.41 -0.42
CA TRP A 73 2.68 -19.99 0.93
C TRP A 73 1.64 -19.08 1.59
N SER A 74 0.45 -18.97 0.99
CA SER A 74 -0.64 -18.11 1.45
C SER A 74 -0.96 -18.29 2.93
N LEU A 75 -1.24 -17.17 3.61
CA LEU A 75 -1.88 -17.15 4.92
C LEU A 75 -3.37 -16.73 4.81
N ASN A 76 -3.95 -16.86 3.61
CA ASN A 76 -5.30 -16.46 3.23
C ASN A 76 -5.57 -14.97 3.52
N ARG A 77 -4.59 -14.11 3.24
CA ARG A 77 -4.62 -12.68 3.49
C ARG A 77 -5.12 -11.96 2.26
N HIS A 78 -6.04 -11.03 2.45
CA HIS A 78 -6.51 -10.19 1.36
C HIS A 78 -6.98 -8.81 1.82
N MET A 79 -6.90 -7.87 0.89
CA MET A 79 -7.32 -6.49 0.95
C MET A 79 -7.92 -6.17 -0.42
N ASP A 80 -9.20 -5.78 -0.42
CA ASP A 80 -9.92 -5.54 -1.66
C ASP A 80 -9.32 -4.32 -2.40
N ARG A 81 -9.21 -4.43 -3.73
CA ARG A 81 -8.80 -3.32 -4.59
C ARG A 81 -9.89 -2.25 -4.70
N ARG A 82 -11.13 -2.58 -4.34
CA ARG A 82 -12.31 -1.71 -4.25
C ARG A 82 -12.50 -0.86 -5.50
N CYS A 83 -12.47 -1.50 -6.67
CA CYS A 83 -12.56 -0.81 -7.98
C CYS A 83 -11.50 0.31 -8.16
N GLY A 84 -10.33 0.19 -7.53
CA GLY A 84 -9.27 1.21 -7.55
C GLY A 84 -9.28 2.14 -6.34
N LYS A 85 -10.34 2.13 -5.52
CA LYS A 85 -10.48 3.01 -4.35
C LYS A 85 -9.37 2.82 -3.32
N THR A 86 -8.84 1.61 -3.15
CA THR A 86 -7.72 1.36 -2.23
C THR A 86 -6.45 2.11 -2.65
N PHE A 87 -6.15 2.11 -3.95
CA PHE A 87 -5.05 2.91 -4.48
C PHE A 87 -5.28 4.41 -4.26
N GLU A 88 -6.49 4.89 -4.55
CA GLU A 88 -6.85 6.30 -4.34
C GLU A 88 -6.78 6.73 -2.87
N ASP A 89 -7.22 5.87 -1.95
CA ASP A 89 -7.26 6.16 -0.53
C ASP A 89 -5.85 6.23 0.07
N THR A 90 -4.97 5.31 -0.29
CA THR A 90 -3.56 5.34 0.12
C THR A 90 -2.84 6.55 -0.47
N LEU A 91 -3.09 6.89 -1.75
CA LEU A 91 -2.52 8.07 -2.40
C LEU A 91 -3.01 9.37 -1.77
N ARG A 92 -4.29 9.45 -1.42
CA ARG A 92 -4.87 10.59 -0.72
C ARG A 92 -4.29 10.73 0.68
N LEU A 93 -4.05 9.64 1.39
CA LEU A 93 -3.37 9.66 2.69
C LEU A 93 -1.95 10.23 2.55
N PHE A 94 -1.16 9.71 1.60
CA PHE A 94 0.16 10.26 1.29
C PHE A 94 0.08 11.79 1.08
N ARG A 95 -0.83 12.25 0.22
CA ARG A 95 -1.01 13.69 -0.05
C ARG A 95 -1.43 14.54 1.15
N ARG A 96 -2.09 13.95 2.16
CA ARG A 96 -2.45 14.68 3.40
C ARG A 96 -1.23 14.87 4.31
N HIS A 97 -0.27 13.95 4.27
CA HIS A 97 0.93 13.96 5.11
C HIS A 97 2.14 14.61 4.43
N ASP A 98 2.16 14.66 3.10
CA ASP A 98 3.07 15.49 2.31
C ASP A 98 2.66 16.97 2.40
N ASP A 99 2.83 17.54 3.61
CA ASP A 99 2.54 18.93 3.89
C ASP A 99 3.77 19.80 3.61
N GLY A 100 3.59 21.06 3.21
CA GLY A 100 4.70 21.94 2.84
C GLY A 100 5.70 22.23 3.96
N SER A 101 5.40 21.87 5.21
CA SER A 101 6.33 21.96 6.34
C SER A 101 7.14 20.67 6.56
N HIS A 102 6.66 19.53 6.05
CA HIS A 102 7.28 18.22 6.13
C HIS A 102 7.12 17.48 4.79
N PRO A 103 7.80 17.95 3.72
CA PRO A 103 7.65 17.37 2.40
C PRO A 103 8.14 15.92 2.38
N ILE A 104 7.40 15.05 1.70
CA ILE A 104 7.76 13.65 1.47
C ILE A 104 8.33 13.53 0.05
N PRO A 105 9.66 13.47 -0.13
CA PRO A 105 10.29 13.65 -1.43
C PRO A 105 10.11 12.46 -2.39
N PHE A 106 9.70 11.29 -1.90
CA PHE A 106 9.55 10.09 -2.70
C PHE A 106 8.23 9.39 -2.41
N LEU A 107 7.63 8.84 -3.47
CA LEU A 107 6.45 7.98 -3.42
C LEU A 107 6.80 6.62 -4.02
N MET A 108 6.64 5.55 -3.26
CA MET A 108 6.76 4.18 -3.70
C MET A 108 5.38 3.60 -4.01
N ILE A 109 5.27 2.91 -5.14
CA ILE A 109 4.08 2.09 -5.46
C ILE A 109 4.45 0.64 -5.19
N ALA A 110 3.78 0.03 -4.20
CA ALA A 110 3.88 -1.40 -3.89
C ALA A 110 2.74 -2.13 -4.62
N THR A 111 2.99 -2.82 -5.73
CA THR A 111 4.26 -3.06 -6.45
C THR A 111 4.07 -2.98 -7.97
N TRP A 112 5.15 -3.08 -8.75
CA TRP A 112 5.03 -3.20 -10.21
C TRP A 112 4.33 -4.50 -10.61
N ASN A 113 4.86 -5.66 -10.22
CA ASN A 113 4.46 -6.98 -10.73
C ASN A 113 4.47 -8.12 -9.70
N ASP A 114 4.25 -7.83 -8.41
CA ASP A 114 4.09 -8.90 -7.42
C ASP A 114 2.67 -9.48 -7.48
N TYR A 115 2.51 -10.42 -8.41
CA TYR A 115 1.29 -11.20 -8.63
C TYR A 115 1.05 -12.24 -7.53
N GLU A 116 2.07 -12.65 -6.77
CA GLU A 116 1.88 -13.61 -5.67
C GLU A 116 1.18 -12.94 -4.49
N GLU A 117 1.49 -11.67 -4.23
CA GLU A 117 0.83 -10.86 -3.20
C GLU A 117 -0.37 -10.06 -3.72
N GLY A 118 -0.66 -10.09 -5.03
CA GLY A 118 -1.79 -9.37 -5.61
C GLY A 118 -1.67 -7.83 -5.52
N THR A 119 -0.45 -7.32 -5.39
CA THR A 119 -0.15 -5.89 -5.24
C THR A 119 0.22 -5.22 -6.56
N GLU A 120 0.23 -5.97 -7.66
CA GLU A 120 0.72 -5.52 -8.96
C GLU A 120 -0.10 -4.36 -9.57
N ILE A 121 0.60 -3.48 -10.27
CA ILE A 121 0.01 -2.43 -11.12
C ILE A 121 0.43 -2.54 -12.60
N GLU A 122 1.17 -3.58 -13.00
CA GLU A 122 1.66 -3.78 -14.37
C GLU A 122 0.54 -3.68 -15.43
N THR A 123 -0.65 -4.21 -15.14
CA THR A 123 -1.84 -4.11 -16.03
C THR A 123 -2.74 -2.91 -15.73
N GLY A 124 -2.29 -2.01 -14.85
CA GLY A 124 -3.04 -0.87 -14.34
C GLY A 124 -3.76 -1.12 -13.01
N VAL A 125 -4.31 -0.03 -12.45
CA VAL A 125 -5.14 -0.06 -11.24
C VAL A 125 -6.56 -0.53 -11.59
N ALA A 126 -7.17 -1.33 -10.71
CA ALA A 126 -8.52 -1.85 -10.90
C ALA A 126 -9.52 -0.72 -11.22
N ASN A 127 -10.39 -0.98 -12.20
CA ASN A 127 -11.47 -0.08 -12.58
C ASN A 127 -12.69 -0.94 -12.96
N CYS A 128 -13.80 -0.73 -12.25
CA CYS A 128 -15.01 -1.54 -12.42
C CYS A 128 -15.79 -1.22 -13.71
N ASP A 129 -15.61 -0.04 -14.30
CA ASP A 129 -16.22 0.30 -15.60
C ASP A 129 -15.56 -0.49 -16.73
N LYS A 130 -14.24 -0.69 -16.66
CA LYS A 130 -13.47 -1.52 -17.61
C LYS A 130 -13.78 -3.02 -17.47
N GLN A 131 -14.05 -3.50 -16.25
CA GLN A 131 -14.45 -4.89 -16.02
C GLN A 131 -15.87 -5.19 -16.52
N GLN A 132 -16.79 -4.24 -16.45
CA GLN A 132 -18.13 -4.39 -17.01
C GLN A 132 -18.10 -4.39 -18.55
N GLN A 133 -17.31 -3.51 -19.17
CA GLN A 133 -17.17 -3.47 -20.63
C GLN A 133 -16.52 -4.74 -21.21
N SER A 134 -15.51 -5.31 -20.55
CA SER A 134 -14.90 -6.57 -20.98
C SER A 134 -15.82 -7.78 -20.81
N ARG A 135 -16.63 -7.83 -19.74
CA ARG A 135 -17.67 -8.87 -19.56
C ARG A 135 -18.81 -8.75 -20.58
N ALA A 136 -19.25 -7.53 -20.90
CA ALA A 136 -20.30 -7.30 -21.89
C ALA A 136 -19.85 -7.66 -23.32
N ALA A 137 -18.59 -7.35 -23.68
CA ALA A 137 -18.01 -7.73 -24.96
C ALA A 137 -17.85 -9.26 -25.11
N GLY A 138 -17.48 -9.97 -24.04
CA GLY A 138 -17.38 -11.43 -24.04
C GLY A 138 -18.74 -12.16 -24.09
N ALA A 139 -19.81 -11.52 -23.63
CA ALA A 139 -21.17 -12.07 -23.66
C ALA A 139 -21.88 -11.88 -25.01
N SER A 140 -21.52 -10.85 -25.79
CA SER A 140 -22.07 -10.61 -27.14
C SER A 140 -21.36 -11.37 -28.26
N GLY A 141 -20.30 -12.12 -27.92
CA GLY A 141 -19.49 -12.91 -28.86
C GLY A 141 -19.74 -14.42 -28.81
N ARG A 142 -20.86 -14.87 -28.23
CA ARG A 142 -21.30 -16.27 -28.23
C ARG A 142 -22.64 -16.43 -28.93
#